data_AF-A0A1N7KW02-F1
#
_entry.id   AF-A0A1N7KW02-F1
#
_cell.length_a   1.000
_cell.length_b   1.000
_cell.length_c   1.000
_cell.angle_alpha   90.00
_cell.angle_beta   90.00
_cell.angle_gamma   90.00
#
_symmetry.space_group_name_H-M   'P 1'
#
loop_
_entity.id
_entity.type
_entity.pdbx_description
1 polymer ?
#
loop_
_entity_poly.entity_id
_entity_poly.type
_entity_poly.pdbx_seq_one_letter_code
_entity_poly.pdbx_strand_id
1 'polypeptide(L)'
;MLEDTAPMAAHREISPLLKTGLELGPVLGFFVAYLWLKDRVFTIGGTEYDGFIIVTAGFIPVMLAATGLLWWLTGHLSRMQVLTVVLIVIFGGLSVWLNDERFFKMKPTLIYLIFGGILGIGLLRGQSYLRVVMEGMIPLNPEGWMKLTRRLCAFFFTLAVLNEIVWRSMSTETWVYFKTFGLTAALFLFFMSQSALFRDHSLEEKG
;
A
#
# COMPACT_ATOMS: atom_id res chain seq x y z
N MET A 1 -22.65 41.72 -17.10
CA MET A 1 -22.18 40.89 -15.97
C MET A 1 -22.49 39.45 -16.37
N LEU A 2 -21.52 38.76 -16.99
CA LEU A 2 -21.68 37.37 -17.42
C LEU A 2 -21.08 36.51 -16.30
N GLU A 3 -21.93 35.88 -15.49
CA GLU A 3 -21.50 34.84 -14.56
C GLU A 3 -21.28 33.56 -15.36
N ASP A 4 -20.01 33.26 -15.58
CA ASP A 4 -19.53 32.04 -16.21
C ASP A 4 -19.72 30.88 -15.22
N THR A 5 -20.93 30.31 -15.18
CA THR A 5 -21.21 29.09 -14.42
C THR A 5 -20.56 27.91 -15.14
N ALA A 6 -19.29 27.66 -14.84
CA ALA A 6 -18.63 26.42 -15.21
C ALA A 6 -19.48 25.24 -14.70
N PRO A 7 -19.81 24.24 -15.53
CA PRO A 7 -20.59 23.10 -15.10
C PRO A 7 -19.79 22.33 -14.05
N MET A 8 -20.28 22.31 -12.81
CA MET A 8 -19.79 21.39 -11.79
C MET A 8 -19.94 19.97 -12.35
N ALA A 9 -18.82 19.29 -12.56
CA ALA A 9 -18.81 17.93 -13.09
C ALA A 9 -19.76 17.04 -12.26
N ALA A 10 -20.84 16.61 -12.90
CA ALA A 10 -21.86 15.77 -12.29
C ALA A 10 -21.18 14.48 -11.79
N HIS A 11 -21.20 14.25 -10.48
CA HIS A 11 -20.72 13.03 -9.87
C HIS A 11 -21.62 11.89 -10.38
N ARG A 12 -21.12 11.10 -11.34
CA ARG A 12 -21.89 10.02 -11.95
C ARG A 12 -21.98 8.90 -10.93
N GLU A 13 -23.16 8.69 -10.36
CA GLU A 13 -23.42 7.55 -9.48
C GLU A 13 -23.30 6.25 -10.30
N ILE A 14 -22.09 5.68 -10.31
CA ILE A 14 -21.86 4.37 -10.93
C ILE A 14 -22.51 3.28 -10.10
N SER A 15 -22.96 2.21 -10.76
CA SER A 15 -23.54 1.08 -10.04
C SER A 15 -22.51 0.50 -9.05
N PRO A 16 -22.92 0.19 -7.80
CA PRO A 16 -22.01 -0.38 -6.79
C PRO A 16 -21.29 -1.64 -7.28
N LEU A 17 -21.94 -2.41 -8.14
CA LEU A 17 -21.38 -3.62 -8.76
C LEU A 17 -20.26 -3.30 -9.74
N LEU A 18 -20.40 -2.24 -10.55
CA LEU A 18 -19.35 -1.79 -11.46
C LEU A 18 -18.14 -1.27 -10.69
N LYS A 19 -18.36 -0.49 -9.63
CA LYS A 19 -17.29 -0.01 -8.75
C LYS A 19 -16.51 -1.18 -8.14
N THR A 20 -17.23 -2.12 -7.53
CA THR A 20 -16.64 -3.32 -6.93
C THR A 20 -15.90 -4.16 -7.98
N GLY A 21 -16.47 -4.30 -9.17
CA GLY A 21 -15.84 -5.01 -10.29
C GLY A 21 -14.53 -4.36 -10.75
N LEU A 22 -14.45 -3.03 -10.80
CA LEU A 22 -13.22 -2.32 -11.15
C LEU A 22 -12.15 -2.38 -10.04
N GLU A 23 -12.57 -2.43 -8.77
CA GLU A 23 -11.65 -2.52 -7.63
C GLU A 23 -11.10 -3.95 -7.43
N LEU A 24 -11.96 -4.98 -7.54
CA LEU A 24 -11.58 -6.37 -7.27
C LEU A 24 -11.24 -7.17 -8.53
N GLY A 25 -11.81 -6.80 -9.68
CA GLY A 25 -11.67 -7.54 -10.94
C GLY A 25 -10.21 -7.77 -11.36
N PRO A 26 -9.35 -6.74 -11.38
CA PRO A 26 -7.94 -6.92 -11.69
C PRO A 26 -7.21 -7.86 -10.71
N VAL A 27 -7.53 -7.78 -9.42
CA VAL A 27 -6.90 -8.63 -8.37
C VAL A 27 -7.32 -10.08 -8.54
N LEU A 28 -8.61 -10.32 -8.80
CA LEU A 28 -9.11 -11.66 -9.10
C LEU A 28 -8.50 -12.20 -10.40
N GLY A 29 -8.41 -11.36 -11.44
CA GLY A 29 -7.78 -11.72 -12.71
C GLY A 29 -6.30 -12.09 -12.54
N PHE A 30 -5.56 -11.32 -11.73
CA PHE A 30 -4.18 -11.66 -11.35
C PHE A 30 -4.10 -13.02 -10.68
N PHE A 31 -4.98 -13.30 -9.71
CA PHE A 31 -4.94 -14.56 -8.98
C PHE A 31 -5.21 -15.76 -9.90
N VAL A 32 -6.22 -15.65 -10.77
CA VAL A 32 -6.54 -16.69 -11.77
C VAL A 32 -5.35 -16.91 -12.72
N ALA A 33 -4.79 -15.83 -13.27
CA ALA A 33 -3.64 -15.91 -14.18
C ALA A 33 -2.40 -16.49 -13.48
N TYR A 34 -2.15 -16.11 -12.22
CA TYR A 34 -1.06 -16.65 -11.41
C TYR A 34 -1.21 -18.15 -11.20
N LEU A 35 -2.40 -18.63 -10.81
CA LEU A 35 -2.62 -20.07 -10.62
C LEU A 35 -2.40 -20.88 -11.90
N TRP A 36 -2.72 -20.31 -13.06
CA TRP A 36 -2.52 -20.97 -14.35
C TRP A 36 -1.07 -20.98 -14.84
N LEU A 37 -0.29 -19.97 -14.47
CA LEU A 37 1.03 -19.73 -15.06
C LEU A 37 2.18 -19.92 -14.07
N LYS A 38 1.93 -20.03 -12.75
CA LYS A 38 2.98 -20.05 -11.71
C LYS A 38 4.08 -21.11 -11.90
N ASP A 39 3.73 -22.26 -12.49
CA ASP A 39 4.66 -23.38 -12.69
C ASP A 39 5.31 -23.36 -14.09
N ARG A 40 5.09 -22.29 -14.87
CA ARG A 40 5.65 -22.12 -16.22
C ARG A 40 6.78 -21.10 -16.21
N VAL A 41 7.80 -21.37 -17.01
CA VAL A 41 8.89 -20.45 -17.32
C VAL A 41 8.77 -20.02 -18.78
N PHE A 42 8.97 -18.74 -19.04
CA PHE A 42 8.88 -18.13 -20.37
C PHE A 42 10.24 -17.54 -20.74
N THR A 43 10.76 -17.92 -21.90
CA THR A 43 12.01 -17.33 -22.42
C THR A 43 11.65 -16.19 -23.38
N ILE A 44 12.00 -14.96 -23.00
CA ILE A 44 11.75 -13.75 -23.81
C ILE A 44 13.11 -13.08 -24.06
N GLY A 45 13.52 -13.01 -25.33
CA GLY A 45 14.78 -12.36 -25.72
C GLY A 45 16.02 -13.01 -25.07
N GLY A 46 15.99 -14.32 -24.81
CA GLY A 46 17.08 -15.05 -24.16
C GLY A 46 17.12 -14.94 -22.64
N THR A 47 16.18 -14.23 -22.01
CA THR A 47 16.02 -14.17 -20.54
C THR A 47 14.85 -15.04 -20.10
N GLU A 48 15.03 -15.81 -19.04
CA GLU A 48 13.97 -16.64 -18.44
C GLU A 48 13.16 -15.83 -17.44
N TYR A 49 11.84 -15.91 -17.55
CA TYR A 49 10.89 -15.26 -16.66
C TYR A 49 9.94 -16.29 -16.08
N ASP A 50 9.85 -16.30 -14.75
CA ASP A 50 8.85 -17.08 -14.05
C ASP A 50 7.43 -16.58 -14.36
N GLY A 51 6.45 -17.48 -14.31
CA GLY A 51 5.05 -17.14 -14.53
C GLY A 51 4.54 -16.04 -13.60
N PHE A 52 5.08 -15.94 -12.37
CA PHE A 52 4.78 -14.81 -11.48
C PHE A 52 5.13 -13.46 -12.09
N ILE A 53 6.28 -13.34 -12.77
CA ILE A 53 6.76 -12.09 -13.33
C ILE A 53 5.94 -11.72 -14.57
N ILE A 54 5.63 -12.69 -15.42
CA ILE A 54 4.76 -12.49 -16.58
C ILE A 54 3.37 -12.01 -16.15
N VAL A 55 2.79 -12.65 -15.14
CA VAL A 55 1.47 -12.28 -14.62
C VAL A 55 1.51 -10.89 -13.97
N THR A 56 2.59 -10.57 -13.24
CA THR A 56 2.80 -9.23 -12.66
C THR A 56 2.91 -8.16 -13.75
N ALA A 57 3.65 -8.44 -14.83
CA ALA A 57 3.81 -7.52 -15.96
C ALA A 57 2.48 -7.23 -16.66
N GLY A 58 1.60 -8.23 -16.80
CA GLY A 58 0.24 -8.05 -17.34
C GLY A 58 -0.74 -7.39 -16.36
N PHE A 59 -0.59 -7.64 -15.06
CA PHE A 59 -1.48 -7.08 -14.04
C PHE A 59 -1.34 -5.57 -13.87
N ILE A 60 -0.12 -5.03 -13.91
CA ILE A 60 0.12 -3.59 -13.75
C ILE A 60 -0.70 -2.74 -14.74
N PRO A 61 -0.67 -2.97 -16.07
CA PRO A 61 -1.47 -2.18 -17.00
C PRO A 61 -2.98 -2.41 -16.82
N VAL A 62 -3.42 -3.61 -16.46
CA VAL A 62 -4.85 -3.90 -16.18
C VAL A 62 -5.33 -3.12 -14.95
N MET A 63 -4.55 -3.12 -13.87
CA MET A 63 -4.83 -2.32 -12.67
C MET A 63 -4.88 -0.83 -12.98
N LEU A 64 -3.92 -0.32 -13.77
CA LEU A 64 -3.89 1.08 -14.17
C LEU A 64 -5.10 1.45 -15.02
N ALA A 65 -5.49 0.60 -15.96
CA ALA A 65 -6.69 0.81 -16.79
C ALA A 65 -7.96 0.80 -15.94
N ALA A 66 -8.10 -0.16 -15.02
CA ALA A 66 -9.26 -0.24 -14.13
C ALA A 66 -9.35 0.97 -13.17
N THR A 67 -8.22 1.37 -12.58
CA THR A 67 -8.15 2.56 -11.71
C THR A 67 -8.42 3.84 -12.51
N GLY A 68 -7.84 3.97 -13.70
CA GLY A 68 -8.05 5.12 -14.58
C GLY A 68 -9.50 5.22 -15.05
N LEU A 69 -10.14 4.09 -15.35
CA LEU A 69 -11.57 4.02 -15.66
C LEU A 69 -12.42 4.40 -14.45
N LEU A 70 -12.09 3.90 -13.26
CA LEU A 70 -12.77 4.27 -12.01
C LEU A 70 -12.66 5.79 -11.78
N TRP A 71 -11.48 6.36 -11.97
CA TRP A 71 -11.26 7.80 -11.85
C TRP A 71 -12.05 8.60 -12.88
N TRP A 72 -12.07 8.16 -14.13
CA TRP A 72 -12.86 8.81 -15.18
C TRP A 72 -14.36 8.79 -14.90
N LEU A 73 -14.86 7.68 -14.33
CA LEU A 73 -16.28 7.51 -14.03
C LEU A 73 -16.72 8.24 -12.76
N THR A 74 -15.89 8.25 -11.72
CA THR A 74 -16.24 8.80 -10.40
C THR A 74 -15.67 10.20 -10.15
N GLY A 75 -14.63 10.61 -10.89
CA GLY A 75 -13.91 11.86 -10.68
C GLY A 75 -13.05 11.88 -9.41
N HIS A 76 -13.01 10.81 -8.62
CA HIS A 76 -12.35 10.77 -7.32
C HIS A 76 -11.62 9.44 -7.09
N LEU A 77 -10.37 9.53 -6.62
CA LEU A 77 -9.63 8.39 -6.09
C LEU A 77 -9.21 8.72 -4.67
N SER A 78 -9.42 7.78 -3.74
CA SER A 78 -8.96 7.97 -2.36
C SER A 78 -7.44 7.99 -2.31
N ARG A 79 -6.86 8.67 -1.33
CA ARG A 79 -5.40 8.75 -1.19
C ARG A 79 -4.76 7.37 -0.99
N MET A 80 -5.48 6.48 -0.32
CA MET A 80 -5.08 5.08 -0.16
C MET A 80 -5.03 4.32 -1.49
N GLN A 81 -6.00 4.54 -2.39
CA GLN A 81 -5.99 3.93 -3.72
C GLN A 81 -4.83 4.44 -4.56
N VAL A 82 -4.61 5.76 -4.60
CA VAL A 82 -3.49 6.36 -5.32
C VAL A 82 -2.16 5.81 -4.82
N LEU A 83 -1.97 5.77 -3.50
CA LEU A 83 -0.76 5.23 -2.89
C LEU A 83 -0.55 3.76 -3.27
N THR A 84 -1.61 2.95 -3.21
CA THR A 84 -1.56 1.54 -3.57
C THR A 84 -1.13 1.35 -5.03
N VAL A 85 -1.72 2.10 -5.96
CA VAL A 85 -1.36 2.04 -7.38
C VAL A 85 0.08 2.47 -7.63
N VAL A 86 0.53 3.56 -7.01
CA VAL A 86 1.93 4.00 -7.10
C VAL A 86 2.88 2.91 -6.62
N LEU A 87 2.59 2.26 -5.48
CA LEU A 87 3.40 1.18 -4.95
C LEU A 87 3.41 -0.05 -5.89
N ILE A 88 2.26 -0.42 -6.46
CA ILE A 88 2.16 -1.53 -7.41
C ILE A 88 2.99 -1.24 -8.66
N VAL A 89 2.91 -0.03 -9.21
CA VAL A 89 3.69 0.35 -10.39
C VAL A 89 5.18 0.32 -10.11
N ILE A 90 5.62 0.95 -9.02
CA ILE A 90 7.03 1.02 -8.66
C ILE A 90 7.57 -0.38 -8.33
N PHE A 91 6.96 -1.07 -7.36
CA PHE A 91 7.49 -2.36 -6.90
C PHE A 91 7.18 -3.51 -7.85
N GLY A 92 6.03 -3.50 -8.51
CA GLY A 92 5.69 -4.47 -9.54
C GLY A 92 6.59 -4.29 -10.75
N GLY A 93 6.72 -3.06 -11.25
CA GLY A 93 7.61 -2.75 -12.38
C GLY A 93 9.06 -3.07 -12.07
N LEU A 94 9.53 -2.74 -10.86
CA LEU A 94 10.89 -3.08 -10.43
C LEU A 94 11.09 -4.60 -10.27
N SER A 95 10.05 -5.35 -9.91
CA SER A 95 10.11 -6.82 -9.88
C SER A 95 10.26 -7.41 -11.28
N VAL A 96 9.54 -6.85 -12.26
CA VAL A 96 9.64 -7.26 -13.66
C VAL A 96 11.00 -6.90 -14.25
N TRP A 97 11.52 -5.72 -13.93
CA TRP A 97 12.80 -5.24 -14.45
C TRP A 97 14.01 -5.96 -13.85
N LEU A 98 14.02 -6.20 -12.53
CA LEU A 98 15.16 -6.82 -11.86
C LEU A 98 15.19 -8.34 -12.01
N ASN A 99 14.03 -9.01 -12.08
CA ASN A 99 13.93 -10.47 -12.20
C ASN A 99 14.89 -11.22 -11.23
N ASP A 100 14.97 -10.77 -9.97
CA ASP A 100 15.95 -11.26 -8.98
C ASP A 100 15.27 -11.58 -7.64
N GLU A 101 15.52 -12.78 -7.12
CA GLU A 101 15.06 -13.26 -5.81
C GLU A 101 15.48 -12.35 -4.64
N ARG A 102 16.67 -11.73 -4.70
CA ARG A 102 17.16 -10.81 -3.66
C ARG A 102 16.25 -9.59 -3.52
N PHE A 103 15.68 -9.13 -4.64
CA PHE A 103 14.74 -8.03 -4.61
C PHE A 103 13.47 -8.36 -3.81
N PHE A 104 13.05 -9.63 -3.79
CA PHE A 104 11.89 -10.05 -2.98
C PHE A 104 12.14 -9.87 -1.48
N LYS A 105 13.38 -10.06 -1.01
CA LYS A 105 13.77 -9.87 0.39
C LYS A 105 13.98 -8.41 0.78
N MET A 106 14.49 -7.59 -0.15
CA MET A 106 14.70 -6.15 0.04
C MET A 106 13.41 -5.33 -0.04
N LYS A 107 12.41 -5.81 -0.81
CA LYS A 107 11.15 -5.11 -1.05
C LYS A 107 10.47 -4.61 0.24
N PRO A 108 10.32 -5.39 1.32
CA PRO A 108 9.78 -4.89 2.59
C PRO A 108 10.57 -3.72 3.18
N THR A 109 11.91 -3.77 3.20
CA THR A 109 12.75 -2.66 3.71
C THR A 109 12.43 -1.36 2.97
N LEU A 110 12.40 -1.40 1.63
CA LEU A 110 12.11 -0.22 0.81
C LEU A 110 10.72 0.36 1.10
N ILE A 111 9.72 -0.50 1.23
CA ILE A 111 8.36 -0.08 1.59
C ILE A 111 8.37 0.62 2.95
N TYR A 112 8.98 0.01 3.97
CA TYR A 112 9.03 0.61 5.31
C TYR A 112 9.77 1.95 5.33
N LEU A 113 10.86 2.08 4.58
CA LEU A 113 11.60 3.33 4.45
C LEU A 113 10.79 4.42 3.73
N ILE A 114 10.03 4.08 2.69
CA ILE A 114 9.15 5.03 1.99
C ILE A 114 8.05 5.51 2.94
N PHE A 115 7.34 4.59 3.59
CA PHE A 115 6.27 4.95 4.53
C PHE A 115 6.81 5.73 5.73
N GLY A 116 7.87 5.25 6.38
CA GLY A 116 8.54 5.94 7.47
C GLY A 116 9.04 7.33 7.06
N GLY A 117 9.64 7.45 5.88
CA GLY A 117 10.10 8.71 5.30
C GLY A 117 8.97 9.70 5.03
N ILE A 118 7.88 9.26 4.39
CA ILE A 118 6.70 10.10 4.14
C ILE A 118 6.11 10.62 5.46
N LEU A 119 5.93 9.74 6.45
CA LEU A 119 5.43 10.15 7.77
C LEU A 119 6.42 11.08 8.48
N GLY A 120 7.72 10.81 8.39
CA GLY A 120 8.80 11.64 8.92
C GLY A 120 8.78 13.05 8.33
N ILE A 121 8.65 13.18 7.01
CA ILE A 121 8.52 14.47 6.32
C ILE A 121 7.27 15.22 6.80
N GLY A 122 6.15 14.52 6.97
CA GLY A 122 4.94 15.11 7.56
C GLY A 122 5.18 15.67 8.95
N LEU A 123 5.83 14.89 9.82
CA LEU A 123 6.17 15.30 11.19
C LEU A 123 7.09 16.52 11.22
N LEU A 124 8.10 16.59 10.34
CA LEU A 124 8.98 17.75 10.21
C LEU A 124 8.22 19.02 9.79
N ARG A 125 7.13 18.86 9.04
CA ARG A 125 6.23 19.94 8.64
C ARG A 125 5.14 20.23 9.69
N GLY A 126 5.14 19.54 10.83
CA GLY A 126 4.11 19.67 11.86
C GLY A 126 2.74 19.11 11.44
N GLN A 127 2.68 18.27 10.40
CA GLN A 127 1.45 17.71 9.86
C GLN A 127 1.38 16.19 10.03
N SER A 128 0.20 15.68 10.36
CA SER A 128 -0.06 14.25 10.38
C SER A 128 -0.38 13.77 8.96
N TYR A 129 0.64 13.33 8.23
CA TYR A 129 0.41 12.72 6.92
C TYR A 129 -0.36 11.40 7.02
N LEU A 130 -0.29 10.72 8.18
CA LEU A 130 -1.13 9.57 8.46
C LEU A 130 -2.62 9.96 8.46
N ARG A 131 -2.99 11.08 9.09
CA ARG A 131 -4.37 11.60 9.08
C ARG A 131 -4.83 11.90 7.66
N VAL A 132 -3.95 12.50 6.85
CA VAL A 132 -4.24 12.84 5.45
C VAL A 132 -4.52 11.57 4.65
N VAL A 133 -3.62 10.58 4.72
CA VAL A 133 -3.72 9.31 3.99
C VAL A 133 -4.93 8.49 4.45
N MET A 134 -5.20 8.43 5.76
CA MET A 134 -6.36 7.73 6.32
C MET A 134 -7.67 8.51 6.21
N GLU A 135 -7.67 9.70 5.62
CA GLU A 135 -8.86 10.54 5.43
C GLU A 135 -9.72 10.75 6.69
N GLY A 136 -9.09 10.68 7.87
CA GLY A 136 -9.80 10.84 9.15
C GLY A 136 -10.71 9.67 9.54
N MET A 137 -10.54 8.48 8.97
CA MET A 137 -11.34 7.28 9.30
C MET A 137 -11.35 6.91 10.79
N ILE A 138 -10.34 7.34 11.56
CA ILE A 138 -10.29 7.14 13.01
C ILE A 138 -10.66 8.46 13.69
N PRO A 139 -11.64 8.46 14.63
CA PRO A 139 -12.05 9.66 15.36
C PRO A 139 -10.99 10.04 16.39
N LEU A 140 -9.89 10.66 15.95
CA LEU A 140 -8.81 11.16 16.81
C LEU A 140 -8.71 12.68 16.73
N ASN A 141 -8.43 13.30 17.87
CA ASN A 141 -8.11 14.72 17.90
C ASN A 141 -6.75 15.01 17.19
N PRO A 142 -6.45 16.28 16.83
CA PRO A 142 -5.22 16.61 16.10
C PRO A 142 -3.93 16.16 16.81
N GLU A 143 -3.89 16.25 18.13
CA GLU A 143 -2.72 15.82 18.93
C GLU A 143 -2.52 14.30 18.88
N GLY A 144 -3.60 13.53 18.98
CA GLY A 144 -3.60 12.07 18.87
C GLY A 144 -3.06 11.63 17.52
N TRP A 145 -3.48 12.30 16.45
CA TRP A 145 -2.95 12.08 15.10
C TRP A 145 -1.45 12.33 14.99
N MET A 146 -0.92 13.38 15.62
CA MET A 146 0.52 13.67 15.62
C MET A 146 1.30 12.63 16.42
N LYS A 147 0.81 12.24 17.61
CA LYS A 147 1.42 11.21 18.45
C LYS A 147 1.43 9.85 17.73
N LEU A 148 0.32 9.47 17.11
CA LEU A 148 0.19 8.22 16.36
C LEU A 148 1.14 8.21 15.16
N THR A 149 1.19 9.31 14.39
CA THR A 149 2.11 9.45 13.25
C THR A 149 3.56 9.28 13.68
N ARG A 150 3.96 9.89 14.81
CA ARG A 150 5.32 9.78 15.35
C ARG A 150 5.67 8.33 15.73
N ARG A 151 4.77 7.66 16.44
CA ARG A 151 4.96 6.27 16.86
C ARG A 151 5.00 5.32 15.67
N LEU A 152 4.12 5.51 14.70
CA LEU A 152 4.07 4.70 13.49
C LEU A 152 5.30 4.93 12.59
N CYS A 153 5.77 6.17 12.49
CA CYS A 153 7.02 6.50 11.79
C CYS A 153 8.22 5.77 12.40
N ALA A 154 8.38 5.84 13.74
CA ALA A 154 9.42 5.10 14.44
C ALA A 154 9.28 3.58 14.27
N PHE A 155 8.06 3.06 14.29
CA PHE A 155 7.76 1.66 14.05
C PHE A 155 8.17 1.21 12.64
N PHE A 156 7.86 1.98 11.60
CA PHE A 156 8.31 1.67 10.23
C PHE A 156 9.83 1.64 10.11
N PHE A 157 10.55 2.62 10.68
CA PHE A 157 12.01 2.57 10.66
C PHE A 157 12.57 1.38 11.45
N THR A 158 11.94 1.01 12.55
CA THR A 158 12.31 -0.18 13.34
C THR A 158 12.12 -1.45 12.50
N LEU A 159 10.99 -1.60 11.81
CA LEU A 159 10.75 -2.71 10.89
C LEU A 159 11.73 -2.73 9.71
N ALA A 160 12.10 -1.57 9.18
CA ALA A 160 13.11 -1.48 8.11
C ALA A 160 14.45 -2.03 8.59
N VAL A 161 14.93 -1.60 9.75
CA VAL A 161 16.19 -2.08 10.35
C VAL A 161 16.12 -3.57 10.66
N LEU A 162 15.03 -4.03 11.30
CA LEU A 162 14.86 -5.44 11.64
C LEU A 162 14.82 -6.33 10.39
N ASN A 163 14.05 -5.95 9.36
CA ASN A 163 14.03 -6.71 8.10
C ASN A 163 15.43 -6.75 7.49
N GLU A 164 16.13 -5.61 7.41
CA GLU A 164 17.48 -5.52 6.83
C GLU A 164 18.49 -6.43 7.53
N ILE A 165 18.44 -6.51 8.86
CA ILE A 165 19.29 -7.41 9.65
C ILE A 165 18.93 -8.87 9.36
N VAL A 166 17.64 -9.22 9.40
CA VAL A 166 17.18 -10.60 9.23
C VAL A 166 17.50 -11.13 7.83
N TRP A 167 17.17 -10.41 6.77
CA TRP A 167 17.35 -10.94 5.42
C TRP A 167 18.81 -11.01 4.97
N ARG A 168 19.69 -10.17 5.55
CA ARG A 168 21.15 -10.20 5.28
C ARG A 168 21.91 -11.22 6.10
N SER A 169 21.47 -11.49 7.33
CA SER A 169 22.27 -12.25 8.31
C SER A 169 21.71 -13.64 8.60
N MET A 170 20.45 -13.91 8.24
CA MET A 170 19.74 -15.16 8.56
C MET A 170 19.38 -15.94 7.31
N SER A 171 18.96 -17.20 7.49
CA SER A 171 18.51 -18.05 6.38
C SER A 171 17.20 -17.55 5.76
N THR A 172 16.92 -17.97 4.53
CA THR A 172 15.64 -17.68 3.85
C THR A 172 14.44 -18.16 4.67
N GLU A 173 14.55 -19.34 5.29
CA GLU A 173 13.49 -19.91 6.12
C GLU A 173 13.20 -19.03 7.34
N THR A 174 14.23 -18.61 8.06
CA THR A 174 14.08 -17.68 9.19
C THR A 174 13.47 -16.36 8.75
N TRP A 175 13.87 -15.83 7.59
CA TRP A 175 13.26 -14.61 7.04
C TRP A 175 11.77 -14.80 6.72
N VAL A 176 11.37 -15.95 6.16
CA VAL A 176 9.95 -16.26 5.90
C VAL A 176 9.15 -16.33 7.21
N TYR A 177 9.69 -16.95 8.26
CA TYR A 177 9.05 -16.98 9.57
C TYR A 177 8.96 -15.61 10.22
N PHE A 178 10.03 -14.81 10.14
CA PHE A 178 10.03 -13.43 10.63
C PHE A 178 8.96 -12.60 9.92
N LYS A 179 8.87 -12.69 8.59
CA LYS A 179 7.87 -11.96 7.81
C LYS A 179 6.45 -12.40 8.12
N THR A 180 6.23 -13.70 8.30
CA THR A 180 4.88 -14.26 8.51
C THR A 180 4.39 -14.06 9.94
N PHE A 181 5.21 -14.44 10.93
CA PHE A 181 4.81 -14.44 12.33
C PHE A 181 5.40 -13.26 13.10
N GLY A 182 6.68 -12.96 12.90
CA GLY A 182 7.36 -11.85 13.57
C GLY A 182 6.71 -10.49 13.27
N LEU A 183 6.44 -10.21 12.00
CA LEU A 183 5.73 -9.00 11.58
C LEU A 183 4.33 -8.92 12.17
N THR A 184 3.57 -10.01 12.11
CA THR A 184 2.19 -10.08 12.60
C THR A 184 2.15 -9.81 14.11
N ALA A 185 3.05 -10.45 14.87
CA ALA A 185 3.22 -10.19 16.29
C ALA A 185 3.64 -8.74 16.57
N ALA A 186 4.59 -8.19 15.80
CA ALA A 186 5.04 -6.81 15.96
C ALA A 186 3.90 -5.81 15.71
N LEU A 187 3.08 -6.01 14.68
CA LEU A 187 1.90 -5.19 14.40
C LEU A 187 0.88 -5.28 15.53
N PHE A 188 0.59 -6.49 16.00
CA PHE A 188 -0.33 -6.70 17.11
C PHE A 188 0.13 -5.98 18.38
N LEU A 189 1.39 -6.18 18.78
CA LEU A 189 1.99 -5.49 19.93
C LEU A 189 2.01 -3.98 19.75
N PHE A 190 2.31 -3.50 18.54
CA PHE A 190 2.27 -2.07 18.22
C PHE A 190 0.87 -1.50 18.47
N PHE A 191 -0.18 -2.09 17.89
CA PHE A 191 -1.54 -1.60 18.08
C PHE A 191 -2.03 -1.74 19.52
N MET A 192 -1.69 -2.82 20.22
CA MET A 192 -1.98 -2.95 21.66
C MET A 192 -1.34 -1.81 22.47
N SER A 193 -0.09 -1.45 22.18
CA SER A 193 0.58 -0.33 22.85
C SER A 193 -0.01 1.04 22.51
N GLN A 194 -0.84 1.13 21.45
CA GLN A 194 -1.58 2.36 21.11
C GLN A 194 -2.94 2.47 21.81
N SER A 195 -3.43 1.43 22.50
CA SER A 195 -4.75 1.42 23.16
C SER A 195 -4.99 2.65 24.06
N ALA A 196 -4.01 3.02 24.90
CA ALA A 196 -4.10 4.20 25.74
C ALA A 196 -4.17 5.51 24.92
N LEU A 197 -3.39 5.60 23.82
CA LEU A 197 -3.43 6.77 22.94
C LEU A 197 -4.82 6.94 22.32
N PHE A 198 -5.40 5.85 21.82
CA PHE A 198 -6.75 5.87 21.25
C PHE A 198 -7.78 6.28 22.30
N ARG A 199 -7.76 5.69 23.50
CA ARG A 199 -8.67 6.07 24.59
C ARG A 199 -8.55 7.55 24.96
N ASP A 200 -7.33 8.05 25.12
CA ASP A 200 -7.09 9.39 25.66
C ASP A 200 -7.31 10.51 24.62
N HIS A 201 -7.34 10.17 23.32
CA HIS A 201 -7.46 11.14 22.22
C HIS A 201 -8.63 10.86 21.26
N SER A 202 -9.48 9.87 21.58
CA SER A 202 -10.70 9.60 20.82
C SER A 202 -11.65 10.78 20.88
N LEU A 203 -12.29 11.08 19.76
CA LEU A 203 -13.37 12.06 19.64
C LEU A 203 -14.75 11.42 19.83
N GLU A 204 -14.83 10.12 20.12
CA GLU A 204 -16.10 9.51 20.51
C GLU A 204 -16.63 10.18 21.78
N GLU A 205 -17.89 10.62 21.70
CA GLU A 205 -18.65 11.09 22.84
C GLU A 205 -18.53 10.05 23.95
N LYS A 206 -18.12 10.48 25.15
CA LYS A 206 -18.33 9.68 26.35
C LYS A 206 -19.83 9.46 26.47
N GLY A 207 -20.29 8.28 26.04
CA GLY A 207 -21.61 7.76 26.41
C GLY A 207 -21.75 7.67 27.92
#